data_AF-A0A175R766-F1
#
_entry.id   AF-A0A175R766-F1
#
_cell.length_a   1.000
_cell.length_b   1.000
_cell.length_c   1.000
_cell.angle_alpha   90.00
_cell.angle_beta   90.00
_cell.angle_gamma   90.00
#
_symmetry.space_group_name_H-M   'P 1'
#
loop_
_entity.id
_entity.type
_entity.pdbx_description
1 polymer ?
#
loop_
_entity_poly.entity_id
_entity_poly.type
_entity_poly.pdbx_seq_one_letter_code
_entity_poly.pdbx_strand_id
1 'polypeptide(L)'
;MSETLAADAVMTKGDFAKHIGVSAARVSQYLTEGKIGSDALVGEGRSARIRVAVALGQIRERRDVSQALGNGLFTRLDGPAVPASAPVESPAPVPRPDSIEEQIKREKLRSSQMANRKAAEEEEERKGRYTETIAVRAQMARLAASMMQTMEAGLSDMATALAGQFGLPQRDVEHALQMGFRKIRAKAAERHRGRAETLPGVLKSVIVAEEDELA
;
A
#
# COMPACT_ATOMS: atom_id res chain seq x y z
N MET A 1 5.16 0.63 -55.33
CA MET A 1 6.54 0.58 -54.80
C MET A 1 6.82 1.91 -54.12
N SER A 2 7.50 1.86 -52.97
CA SER A 2 8.05 3.00 -52.21
C SER A 2 7.20 3.57 -51.07
N GLU A 3 7.17 2.88 -49.91
CA GLU A 3 7.09 3.50 -48.58
C GLU A 3 7.32 2.44 -47.49
N THR A 4 8.58 2.17 -47.10
CA THR A 4 8.88 1.19 -46.02
C THR A 4 10.19 1.46 -45.25
N LEU A 5 10.73 2.68 -45.19
CA LEU A 5 12.04 2.90 -44.57
C LEU A 5 12.13 4.20 -43.73
N ALA A 6 11.32 4.31 -42.67
CA ALA A 6 11.45 5.41 -41.70
C ALA A 6 11.49 4.97 -40.22
N ALA A 7 11.75 3.69 -39.92
CA ALA A 7 11.89 3.18 -38.54
C ALA A 7 13.30 2.70 -38.17
N ASP A 8 14.26 2.73 -39.10
CA ASP A 8 15.65 2.32 -38.86
C ASP A 8 16.60 3.51 -39.00
N ALA A 9 16.27 4.61 -38.29
CA ALA A 9 17.10 5.81 -38.30
C ALA A 9 18.47 5.50 -37.69
N VAL A 10 19.48 5.42 -38.56
CA VAL A 10 20.89 5.25 -38.20
C VAL A 10 21.54 6.64 -38.19
N MET A 11 21.87 7.16 -37.01
CA MET A 11 22.45 8.49 -36.85
C MET A 11 23.85 8.45 -36.23
N THR A 12 24.61 9.53 -36.35
CA THR A 12 25.95 9.59 -35.73
C THR A 12 25.84 9.60 -34.21
N LYS A 13 26.92 9.25 -33.50
CA LYS A 13 26.96 9.29 -32.03
C LYS A 13 26.64 10.69 -31.47
N GLY A 14 27.05 11.74 -32.19
CA GLY A 14 26.79 13.13 -31.82
C GLY A 14 25.33 13.53 -32.00
N ASP A 15 24.69 13.06 -33.07
CA ASP A 15 23.26 13.33 -33.32
C ASP A 15 22.37 12.54 -32.36
N PHE A 16 22.76 11.31 -32.03
CA PHE A 16 22.07 10.51 -31.01
C PHE A 16 22.15 11.16 -29.62
N ALA A 17 23.31 11.72 -29.27
CA ALA A 17 23.48 12.44 -28.01
C ALA A 17 22.51 13.64 -27.90
N LYS A 18 22.40 14.43 -28.97
CA LYS A 18 21.44 15.54 -29.06
C LYS A 18 20.00 15.04 -28.99
N HIS A 19 19.69 13.93 -29.64
CA HIS A 19 18.34 13.37 -29.69
C HIS A 19 17.82 12.95 -28.31
N ILE A 20 18.67 12.38 -27.46
CA ILE A 20 18.31 11.94 -26.09
C ILE A 20 18.63 12.98 -25.00
N GLY A 21 19.14 14.16 -25.40
CA GLY A 21 19.45 15.27 -24.49
C GLY A 21 20.66 15.04 -23.58
N VAL A 22 21.66 14.27 -24.03
CA VAL A 22 22.90 14.01 -23.26
C VAL A 22 24.16 14.46 -24.01
N SER A 23 25.28 14.56 -23.31
CA SER A 23 26.57 14.89 -23.95
C SER A 23 27.12 13.72 -24.78
N ALA A 24 27.89 14.02 -25.83
CA ALA A 24 28.54 12.99 -26.65
C ALA A 24 29.50 12.09 -25.83
N ALA A 25 30.11 12.64 -24.78
CA ALA A 25 30.91 11.89 -23.82
C ALA A 25 30.08 10.84 -23.05
N ARG A 26 28.83 11.17 -22.70
CA ARG A 26 27.92 10.25 -22.01
C ARG A 26 27.47 9.10 -22.91
N VAL A 27 27.27 9.35 -24.21
CA VAL A 27 27.01 8.28 -25.18
C VAL A 27 28.21 7.34 -25.29
N SER A 28 29.44 7.88 -25.39
CA SER A 28 30.65 7.04 -25.36
C SER A 28 30.76 6.21 -24.09
N GLN A 29 30.40 6.77 -22.93
CA GLN A 29 30.33 6.05 -21.67
C GLN A 29 29.28 4.92 -21.71
N TYR A 30 28.11 5.12 -22.33
CA TYR A 30 27.12 4.05 -22.49
C TYR A 30 27.61 2.90 -23.39
N LEU A 31 28.47 3.17 -24.37
CA LEU A 31 29.13 2.12 -25.15
C LEU A 31 30.16 1.37 -24.29
N THR A 32 30.99 2.09 -23.50
CA THR A 32 32.01 1.48 -22.64
C THR A 32 31.42 0.67 -21.48
N GLU A 33 30.33 1.15 -20.89
CA GLU A 33 29.59 0.47 -19.82
C GLU A 33 28.72 -0.69 -20.35
N GLY A 34 28.72 -0.94 -21.67
CA GLY A 34 27.91 -1.98 -22.29
C GLY A 34 26.40 -1.72 -22.21
N LYS A 35 25.96 -0.49 -21.96
CA LYS A 35 24.53 -0.09 -21.97
C LYS A 35 23.96 0.00 -23.38
N ILE A 36 24.82 0.28 -24.36
CA ILE A 36 24.52 0.16 -25.79
C ILE A 36 25.40 -0.99 -26.31
N GLY A 37 24.76 -2.07 -26.77
CA GLY A 37 25.45 -3.25 -27.30
C GLY A 37 25.97 -3.04 -28.72
N SER A 38 26.87 -3.94 -29.16
CA SER A 38 27.37 -3.99 -30.54
C SER A 38 26.26 -4.10 -31.58
N ASP A 39 25.13 -4.71 -31.22
CA ASP A 39 23.95 -4.84 -32.08
C ASP A 39 23.30 -3.49 -32.41
N ALA A 40 23.48 -2.47 -31.57
CA ALA A 40 22.98 -1.13 -31.83
C ALA A 40 23.96 -0.27 -32.66
N LEU A 41 25.17 -0.79 -32.96
CA LEU A 41 26.19 -0.10 -33.72
C LEU A 41 26.24 -0.60 -35.17
N VAL A 42 26.35 0.35 -36.10
CA VAL A 42 26.52 0.09 -37.53
C VAL A 42 27.85 0.70 -37.97
N GLY A 43 28.80 -0.17 -38.31
CA GLY A 43 30.17 0.17 -38.73
C GLY A 43 31.20 0.12 -37.60
N GLU A 44 32.49 0.04 -37.96
CA GLU A 44 33.61 -0.06 -37.03
C GLU A 44 34.40 1.26 -36.92
N GLY A 45 34.87 1.58 -35.71
CA GLY A 45 35.75 2.73 -35.47
C GLY A 45 35.06 4.10 -35.33
N ARG A 46 35.78 5.16 -35.73
CA ARG A 46 35.42 6.58 -35.47
C ARG A 46 34.17 7.05 -36.24
N SER A 47 33.75 6.29 -37.26
CA SER A 47 32.56 6.54 -38.10
C SER A 47 31.37 5.64 -37.77
N ALA A 48 31.42 4.89 -36.66
CA ALA A 48 30.31 4.03 -36.24
C ALA A 48 29.04 4.85 -35.97
N ARG A 49 27.91 4.41 -36.53
CA ARG A 49 26.58 5.01 -36.37
C ARG A 49 25.71 4.18 -35.43
N ILE A 50 24.70 4.81 -34.83
CA ILE A 50 23.82 4.21 -33.82
C ILE A 50 22.43 4.00 -34.42
N ARG A 51 21.90 2.77 -34.30
CA ARG A 51 20.48 2.46 -34.52
C ARG A 51 19.67 2.98 -33.33
N VAL A 52 18.90 4.03 -33.55
CA VAL A 52 18.21 4.78 -32.49
C VAL A 52 17.24 3.89 -31.71
N ALA A 53 16.40 3.13 -32.41
CA ALA A 53 15.38 2.28 -31.78
C ALA A 53 15.99 1.20 -30.88
N VAL A 54 17.06 0.53 -31.36
CA VAL A 54 17.76 -0.52 -30.62
C VAL A 54 18.50 0.05 -29.41
N ALA A 55 19.18 1.19 -29.58
CA ALA A 55 19.91 1.83 -28.49
C ALA A 55 18.96 2.36 -27.39
N LEU A 56 17.82 2.96 -27.75
CA LEU A 56 16.82 3.42 -26.78
C LEU A 56 16.23 2.26 -25.97
N GLY A 57 15.93 1.13 -26.63
CA GLY A 57 15.47 -0.08 -25.97
C GLY A 57 16.48 -0.61 -24.95
N GLN A 58 17.74 -0.76 -25.38
CA GLN A 58 18.83 -1.25 -24.52
C GLN A 58 19.13 -0.32 -23.34
N ILE A 59 19.10 1.00 -23.54
CA ILE A 59 19.30 1.98 -22.46
C ILE A 59 18.13 1.92 -21.46
N ARG A 60 16.88 1.82 -21.92
CA ARG A 60 15.72 1.71 -21.03
C ARG A 60 15.76 0.43 -20.19
N GLU A 61 16.19 -0.67 -20.79
CA GLU A 61 16.28 -1.98 -20.16
C GLU A 61 17.41 -2.05 -19.12
N ARG A 62 18.59 -1.53 -19.46
CA ARG A 62 19.84 -1.61 -18.67
C ARG A 62 20.06 -0.41 -17.73
N ARG A 63 19.21 0.62 -17.78
CA ARG A 63 19.32 1.76 -16.84
C ARG A 63 18.70 1.39 -15.50
N ASP A 64 19.50 1.57 -14.46
CA ASP A 64 19.08 1.38 -13.08
C ASP A 64 18.04 2.43 -12.65
N VAL A 65 16.91 1.96 -12.11
CA VAL A 65 15.72 2.78 -11.76
C VAL A 65 16.07 3.81 -10.68
N SER A 66 17.06 3.50 -9.84
CA SER A 66 17.62 4.42 -8.84
C SER A 66 18.23 5.69 -9.45
N GLN A 67 18.85 5.58 -10.64
CA GLN A 67 19.37 6.73 -11.40
C GLN A 67 18.33 7.37 -12.32
N ALA A 68 17.22 6.70 -12.60
CA ALA A 68 16.08 7.29 -13.30
C ALA A 68 15.33 8.29 -12.41
N LEU A 69 15.18 8.00 -11.12
CA LEU A 69 14.57 8.93 -10.17
C LEU A 69 15.49 10.10 -9.79
N GLY A 70 16.80 9.89 -9.67
CA GLY A 70 17.74 10.95 -9.30
C GLY A 70 18.10 11.94 -10.42
N ASN A 71 18.15 11.48 -11.68
CA ASN A 71 18.56 12.28 -12.84
C ASN A 71 17.48 12.38 -13.94
N GLY A 72 16.25 11.92 -13.67
CA GLY A 72 15.18 11.74 -14.66
C GLY A 72 14.51 13.01 -15.18
N LEU A 73 14.73 14.16 -14.56
CA LEU A 73 14.08 15.40 -14.98
C LEU A 73 14.58 15.92 -16.35
N PHE A 74 15.78 15.51 -16.78
CA PHE A 74 16.43 16.04 -18.00
C PHE A 74 16.62 15.03 -19.13
N THR A 75 16.40 13.73 -18.91
CA THR A 75 16.55 12.71 -19.96
C THR A 75 15.18 12.41 -20.60
N ARG A 76 14.86 13.13 -21.68
CA ARG A 76 13.68 12.85 -22.53
C ARG A 76 13.95 11.60 -23.36
N LEU A 77 13.58 10.44 -22.82
CA LEU A 77 13.59 9.17 -23.55
C LEU A 77 12.27 8.91 -24.27
N ASP A 78 11.23 9.70 -23.98
CA ASP A 78 9.95 9.67 -24.67
C ASP A 78 10.03 10.62 -25.86
N GLY A 79 10.12 10.05 -27.06
CA GLY A 79 9.88 10.80 -28.30
C GLY A 79 8.46 11.39 -28.30
N PRO A 80 8.15 12.34 -29.21
CA PRO A 80 6.83 12.95 -29.29
C PRO A 80 5.76 11.87 -29.47
N ALA A 81 4.71 11.94 -28.64
CA ALA A 81 3.57 11.04 -28.66
C ALA A 81 2.93 11.05 -30.06
N VAL A 82 3.05 9.94 -30.79
CA VAL A 82 2.32 9.70 -32.04
C VAL A 82 0.95 9.13 -31.66
N PRO A 83 -0.18 9.63 -32.22
CA PRO A 83 -1.51 9.13 -31.91
C PRO A 83 -1.64 7.65 -32.33
N ALA A 84 -2.24 6.86 -31.44
CA ALA A 84 -2.40 5.42 -31.59
C ALA A 84 -3.24 5.05 -32.83
N SER A 85 -2.62 4.37 -33.79
CA SER A 85 -3.29 3.72 -34.90
C SER A 85 -3.03 2.21 -34.87
N ALA A 86 -4.11 1.46 -34.54
CA ALA A 86 -4.42 0.04 -34.75
C ALA A 86 -3.36 -1.06 -34.44
N PRO A 87 -3.78 -2.20 -33.85
CA PRO A 87 -2.88 -3.23 -33.36
C PRO A 87 -2.28 -4.02 -34.53
N VAL A 88 -1.00 -3.81 -34.81
CA VAL A 88 -0.19 -4.75 -35.61
C VAL A 88 0.34 -5.81 -34.66
N GLU A 89 -0.10 -7.04 -34.88
CA GLU A 89 0.29 -8.25 -34.17
C GLU A 89 1.82 -8.40 -34.24
N SER A 90 2.50 -8.01 -33.15
CA SER A 90 3.93 -8.23 -32.99
C SER A 90 4.19 -9.72 -32.78
N PRO A 91 5.23 -10.31 -33.40
CA PRO A 91 5.63 -11.68 -33.08
C PRO A 91 5.93 -11.75 -31.57
N ALA A 92 5.30 -12.72 -30.90
CA ALA A 92 5.39 -12.91 -29.47
C ALA A 92 6.87 -12.88 -29.01
N PRO A 93 7.21 -12.13 -27.94
CA PRO A 93 8.58 -12.08 -27.45
C PRO A 93 8.95 -13.49 -26.97
N VAL A 94 9.97 -14.05 -27.62
CA VAL A 94 10.62 -15.30 -27.19
C VAL A 94 11.03 -15.14 -25.72
N PRO A 95 10.60 -16.03 -24.81
CA PRO A 95 10.96 -15.94 -23.40
C PRO A 95 12.47 -16.17 -23.27
N ARG A 96 13.22 -15.10 -23.05
CA ARG A 96 14.64 -15.19 -22.68
C ARG A 96 14.72 -15.67 -21.22
N PRO A 97 15.71 -16.49 -20.86
CA PRO A 97 15.83 -16.96 -19.49
C PRO A 97 15.98 -15.75 -18.56
N ASP A 98 15.12 -15.70 -17.54
CA ASP A 98 15.06 -14.66 -16.52
C ASP A 98 16.46 -14.24 -16.09
N SER A 99 16.87 -13.04 -16.49
CA SER A 99 18.15 -12.50 -16.03
C SER A 99 18.05 -12.24 -14.53
N ILE A 100 19.15 -12.44 -13.80
CA ILE A 100 19.23 -12.17 -12.35
C ILE A 100 18.74 -10.74 -12.04
N GLU A 101 18.97 -9.80 -12.97
CA GLU A 101 18.50 -8.42 -12.89
C GLU A 101 16.97 -8.27 -12.92
N GLU A 102 16.26 -9.04 -13.76
CA GLU A 102 14.79 -9.05 -13.80
C GLU A 102 14.18 -9.67 -12.55
N GLN A 103 14.87 -10.65 -11.95
CA GLN A 103 14.46 -11.22 -10.66
C GLN A 103 14.62 -10.20 -9.53
N ILE A 104 15.76 -9.49 -9.49
CA ILE A 104 16.00 -8.41 -8.51
C ILE A 104 14.97 -7.28 -8.66
N LYS A 105 14.65 -6.86 -9.89
CA LYS A 105 13.62 -5.84 -10.16
C LYS A 105 12.25 -6.27 -9.67
N ARG A 106 11.85 -7.52 -9.92
CA ARG A 106 10.56 -8.08 -9.44
C ARG A 106 10.51 -8.16 -7.91
N GLU A 107 11.59 -8.60 -7.28
CA GLU A 107 11.63 -8.74 -5.82
C GLU A 107 11.63 -7.37 -5.12
N LYS A 108 12.34 -6.39 -5.68
CA LYS A 108 12.32 -5.01 -5.19
C LYS A 108 10.95 -4.35 -5.33
N LEU A 109 10.23 -4.64 -6.43
CA LEU A 109 8.86 -4.18 -6.62
C LEU A 109 7.91 -4.79 -5.58
N ARG A 110 8.03 -6.09 -5.28
CA ARG A 110 7.26 -6.73 -4.20
C ARG A 110 7.56 -6.13 -2.83
N SER A 111 8.83 -5.90 -2.52
CA SER A 111 9.26 -5.25 -1.28
C SER A 111 8.68 -3.83 -1.15
N SER A 112 8.72 -3.04 -2.23
CA SER A 112 8.12 -1.71 -2.26
C SER A 112 6.60 -1.74 -2.11
N GLN A 113 5.91 -2.70 -2.73
CA GLN A 113 4.46 -2.85 -2.59
C GLN A 113 4.06 -3.25 -1.16
N MET A 114 4.81 -4.15 -0.53
CA MET A 114 4.61 -4.52 0.87
C MET A 114 4.82 -3.33 1.81
N ALA A 115 5.87 -2.53 1.57
CA ALA A 115 6.14 -1.31 2.33
C ALA A 115 5.03 -0.28 2.14
N ASN A 116 4.55 -0.06 0.91
CA ASN A 116 3.45 0.86 0.62
C ASN A 116 2.14 0.42 1.29
N ARG A 117 1.84 -0.89 1.31
CA ARG A 117 0.65 -1.41 2.00
C ARG A 117 0.74 -1.17 3.51
N LYS A 118 1.89 -1.45 4.12
CA LYS A 118 2.10 -1.22 5.56
C LYS A 118 2.03 0.27 5.91
N ALA A 119 2.61 1.14 5.08
CA ALA A 119 2.52 2.58 5.26
C ALA A 119 1.09 3.10 5.16
N ALA A 120 0.28 2.55 4.23
CA ALA A 120 -1.14 2.90 4.13
C ALA A 120 -1.94 2.46 5.37
N GLU A 121 -1.67 1.27 5.91
CA GLU A 121 -2.29 0.79 7.16
C GLU A 121 -1.92 1.69 8.36
N GLU A 122 -0.64 2.08 8.49
CA GLU A 122 -0.14 2.99 9.55
C GLU A 122 -0.71 4.41 9.40
N GLU A 123 -0.84 4.94 8.18
CA GLU A 123 -1.46 6.24 7.94
C GLU A 123 -2.93 6.27 8.35
N GLU A 124 -3.65 5.17 8.14
CA GLU A 124 -5.06 5.05 8.54
C GLU A 124 -5.24 4.80 10.04
N GLU A 125 -4.30 4.11 10.69
CA GLU A 125 -4.20 4.06 12.15
C GLU A 125 -3.99 5.46 12.75
N ARG A 126 -3.10 6.26 12.14
CA ARG A 126 -2.86 7.66 12.55
C ARG A 126 -4.10 8.55 12.40
N LYS A 127 -4.96 8.26 11.43
CA LYS A 127 -6.24 8.96 11.23
C LYS A 127 -7.34 8.51 12.20
N GLY A 128 -7.03 7.58 13.12
CA GLY A 128 -7.94 7.10 14.15
C GLY A 128 -9.05 6.18 13.64
N ARG A 129 -8.94 5.67 12.41
CA ARG A 129 -9.96 4.80 11.78
C ARG A 129 -9.76 3.33 12.08
N TYR A 130 -8.54 2.93 12.44
CA TYR A 130 -8.23 1.61 12.96
C TYR A 130 -7.78 1.70 14.41
N THR A 131 -8.15 0.69 15.19
CA THR A 131 -7.76 0.56 16.59
C THR A 131 -7.44 -0.89 16.88
N GLU A 132 -6.49 -1.10 17.78
CA GLU A 132 -6.16 -2.44 18.24
C GLU A 132 -7.38 -3.03 18.97
N THR A 133 -7.95 -4.10 18.41
CA THR A 133 -9.17 -4.74 18.95
C THR A 133 -8.95 -5.26 20.37
N ILE A 134 -7.74 -5.75 20.68
CA ILE A 134 -7.39 -6.26 22.01
C ILE A 134 -7.42 -5.12 23.03
N ALA A 135 -6.81 -3.97 22.70
CA ALA A 135 -6.80 -2.80 23.57
C ALA A 135 -8.23 -2.27 23.82
N VAL A 136 -9.06 -2.15 22.78
CA VAL A 136 -10.46 -1.70 22.91
C VAL A 136 -11.26 -2.67 23.77
N ARG A 137 -11.13 -3.98 23.55
CA ARG A 137 -11.82 -4.98 24.36
C ARG A 137 -11.44 -4.86 25.84
N ALA A 138 -10.15 -4.67 26.13
CA ALA A 138 -9.67 -4.48 27.49
C ALA A 138 -10.21 -3.18 28.13
N GLN A 139 -10.21 -2.07 27.39
CA GLN A 139 -10.77 -0.80 27.87
C GLN A 139 -12.27 -0.89 28.13
N MET A 140 -13.03 -1.50 27.22
CA MET A 140 -14.47 -1.70 27.38
C MET A 140 -14.79 -2.60 28.58
N ALA A 141 -13.99 -3.65 28.82
CA ALA A 141 -14.14 -4.50 30.00
C ALA A 141 -13.90 -3.72 31.31
N ARG A 142 -12.90 -2.84 31.34
CA ARG A 142 -12.63 -1.97 32.50
C ARG A 142 -13.76 -0.97 32.73
N LEU A 143 -14.27 -0.34 31.67
CA LEU A 143 -15.40 0.58 31.76
C LEU A 143 -16.65 -0.12 32.31
N ALA A 144 -16.99 -1.30 31.78
CA ALA A 144 -18.11 -2.10 32.25
C ALA A 144 -17.94 -2.52 33.72
N ALA A 145 -16.73 -2.89 34.15
CA ALA A 145 -16.44 -3.22 35.54
C ALA A 145 -16.61 -2.01 36.48
N SER A 146 -16.13 -0.83 36.07
CA SER A 146 -16.29 0.41 36.83
C SER A 146 -17.76 0.78 37.00
N MET A 147 -18.56 0.71 35.92
CA MET A 147 -20.01 0.95 36.00
C MET A 147 -20.71 -0.02 36.96
N MET A 148 -20.32 -1.30 36.95
CA MET A 148 -20.87 -2.29 37.89
C MET A 148 -20.50 -1.99 39.34
N GLN A 149 -19.26 -1.59 39.62
CA GLN A 149 -18.83 -1.22 40.97
C GLN A 149 -19.61 -0.01 41.50
N THR A 150 -19.85 1.01 40.67
CA THR A 150 -20.66 2.17 41.05
C THR A 150 -22.09 1.77 41.40
N MET A 151 -22.70 0.87 40.61
CA MET A 151 -24.03 0.34 40.93
C MET A 151 -24.04 -0.46 42.24
N GLU A 152 -23.03 -1.30 42.47
CA GLU A 152 -22.93 -2.11 43.70
C GLU A 152 -22.75 -1.24 44.95
N ALA A 153 -22.00 -0.15 44.86
CA ALA A 153 -21.89 0.84 45.93
C ALA A 153 -23.26 1.47 46.24
N GLY A 154 -24.01 1.86 45.21
CA GLY A 154 -25.36 2.41 45.37
C GLY A 154 -26.36 1.45 46.04
N LEU A 155 -26.17 0.13 45.91
CA LEU A 155 -27.00 -0.85 46.63
C LEU A 155 -26.80 -0.79 48.15
N SER A 156 -25.60 -0.46 48.61
CA SER A 156 -25.32 -0.31 50.04
C SER A 156 -25.99 0.94 50.61
N ASP A 157 -25.96 2.05 49.86
CA ASP A 157 -26.68 3.28 50.21
C ASP A 157 -28.20 3.05 50.26
N MET A 158 -28.75 2.34 49.27
CA MET A 158 -30.16 1.94 49.26
C MET A 158 -30.51 1.05 50.44
N ALA A 159 -29.65 0.08 50.78
CA ALA A 159 -29.86 -0.79 51.94
C ALA A 159 -29.94 0.02 53.23
N THR A 160 -29.07 1.02 53.38
CA THR A 160 -29.05 1.95 54.52
C THR A 160 -30.36 2.75 54.62
N ALA A 161 -30.80 3.33 53.50
CA ALA A 161 -32.04 4.11 53.45
C ALA A 161 -33.28 3.25 53.78
N LEU A 162 -33.37 2.06 53.20
CA LEU A 162 -34.48 1.13 53.45
C LEU A 162 -34.47 0.60 54.89
N ALA A 163 -33.30 0.26 55.42
CA ALA A 163 -33.17 -0.19 56.81
C ALA A 163 -33.64 0.89 57.79
N GLY A 164 -33.24 2.15 57.57
CA GLY A 164 -33.70 3.28 58.38
C GLY A 164 -35.20 3.55 58.25
N GLN A 165 -35.76 3.46 57.03
CA GLN A 165 -37.17 3.75 56.78
C GLN A 165 -38.10 2.68 57.37
N PHE A 166 -37.71 1.41 57.32
CA PHE A 166 -38.57 0.28 57.72
C PHE A 166 -38.15 -0.37 59.05
N GLY A 167 -37.11 0.15 59.72
CA GLY A 167 -36.59 -0.41 60.97
C GLY A 167 -36.02 -1.83 60.83
N LEU A 168 -35.55 -2.18 59.63
CA LEU A 168 -35.01 -3.51 59.33
C LEU A 168 -33.50 -3.56 59.63
N PRO A 169 -32.94 -4.74 59.97
CA PRO A 169 -31.50 -4.89 60.07
C PRO A 169 -30.82 -4.61 58.72
N GLN A 170 -29.93 -3.60 58.68
CA GLN A 170 -29.25 -3.16 57.46
C GLN A 170 -28.51 -4.29 56.74
N ARG A 171 -27.83 -5.15 57.51
CA ARG A 171 -27.08 -6.30 56.96
C ARG A 171 -27.98 -7.27 56.19
N ASP A 172 -29.21 -7.48 56.66
CA ASP A 172 -30.15 -8.41 56.02
C ASP A 172 -30.71 -7.81 54.73
N VAL A 173 -31.02 -6.52 54.74
CA VAL A 173 -31.46 -5.77 53.55
C VAL A 173 -30.36 -5.74 52.49
N GLU A 174 -29.12 -5.44 52.90
CA GLU A 174 -27.97 -5.42 52.01
C GLU A 174 -27.72 -6.81 51.39
N HIS A 175 -27.73 -7.86 52.22
CA HIS A 175 -27.56 -9.23 51.73
C HIS A 175 -28.67 -9.61 50.73
N ALA A 176 -29.93 -9.26 51.00
CA ALA A 176 -31.04 -9.51 50.10
C ALA A 176 -30.90 -8.78 48.75
N LEU A 177 -30.51 -7.50 48.79
CA LEU A 177 -30.28 -6.70 47.58
C LEU A 177 -29.09 -7.24 46.76
N GLN A 178 -27.97 -7.55 47.40
CA GLN A 178 -26.80 -8.13 46.73
C GLN A 178 -27.14 -9.50 46.11
N MET A 179 -27.88 -10.35 46.81
CA MET A 179 -28.32 -11.65 46.29
C MET A 179 -29.26 -11.50 45.09
N GLY A 180 -30.20 -10.55 45.15
CA GLY A 180 -31.08 -10.21 44.02
C GLY A 180 -30.30 -9.72 42.81
N PHE A 181 -29.36 -8.79 43.04
CA PHE A 181 -28.52 -8.23 41.99
C PHE A 181 -27.63 -9.28 41.33
N ARG A 182 -27.00 -10.18 42.11
CA ARG A 182 -26.22 -11.31 41.59
C ARG A 182 -27.04 -12.21 40.65
N LYS A 183 -28.30 -12.49 40.98
CA LYS A 183 -29.20 -13.27 40.11
C LYS A 183 -29.50 -12.55 38.80
N ILE A 184 -29.78 -11.25 38.87
CA ILE A 184 -30.01 -10.41 37.67
C ILE A 184 -28.77 -10.43 36.78
N ARG A 185 -27.57 -10.26 37.38
CA ARG A 185 -26.29 -10.31 36.68
C ARG A 185 -26.06 -11.64 35.97
N ALA A 186 -26.30 -12.76 36.65
CA ALA A 186 -26.14 -14.09 36.06
C ALA A 186 -27.02 -14.28 34.82
N LYS A 187 -28.31 -13.91 34.92
CA LYS A 187 -29.26 -14.00 33.82
C LYS A 187 -28.91 -13.07 32.65
N ALA A 188 -28.45 -11.86 32.93
CA ALA A 188 -27.99 -10.93 31.89
C ALA A 188 -26.73 -11.49 31.18
N ALA A 189 -25.75 -12.00 31.93
CA ALA A 189 -24.52 -12.56 31.38
C ALA A 189 -24.78 -13.77 30.47
N GLU A 190 -25.75 -14.62 30.82
CA GLU A 190 -26.20 -15.73 29.97
C GLU A 190 -26.82 -15.23 28.66
N ARG A 191 -27.74 -14.26 28.74
CA ARG A 191 -28.37 -13.65 27.55
C ARG A 191 -27.35 -12.99 26.62
N HIS A 192 -26.33 -12.33 27.17
CA HIS A 192 -25.29 -11.69 26.39
C HIS A 192 -24.31 -12.70 25.78
N ARG A 193 -23.99 -13.80 26.46
CA ARG A 193 -23.21 -14.91 25.88
C ARG A 193 -23.92 -15.53 24.68
N GLY A 194 -25.20 -15.86 24.82
CA GLY A 194 -25.98 -16.40 23.70
C GLY A 194 -26.05 -15.46 22.50
N ARG A 195 -26.11 -14.13 22.73
CA ARG A 195 -26.00 -13.14 21.64
C ARG A 195 -24.61 -13.11 21.01
N ALA A 196 -23.54 -13.13 21.81
CA ALA A 196 -22.18 -13.09 21.30
C ALA A 196 -21.86 -14.25 20.35
N GLU A 197 -22.40 -15.45 20.60
CA GLU A 197 -22.27 -16.62 19.73
C GLU A 197 -22.93 -16.44 18.35
N THR A 198 -23.96 -15.58 18.27
CA THR A 198 -24.69 -15.29 17.01
C THR A 198 -24.08 -14.16 16.18
N LEU A 199 -23.15 -13.38 16.74
CA LEU A 199 -22.51 -12.29 16.01
C LEU A 199 -21.28 -12.78 15.21
N PRO A 200 -21.13 -12.38 13.94
CA PRO A 200 -19.94 -12.69 13.16
C PRO A 200 -18.71 -11.97 13.75
N GLY A 201 -17.59 -12.69 13.82
CA GLY A 201 -16.34 -12.19 14.43
C GLY A 201 -15.68 -11.02 13.68
N VAL A 202 -16.00 -10.83 12.41
CA VAL A 202 -15.57 -9.69 11.59
C VAL A 202 -16.73 -9.22 10.73
N LEU A 203 -16.89 -7.90 10.61
CA LEU A 203 -17.83 -7.27 9.69
C LEU A 203 -17.01 -6.58 8.58
N LYS A 204 -17.42 -6.78 7.32
CA LYS A 204 -16.84 -6.02 6.21
C LYS A 204 -17.30 -4.57 6.33
N SER A 205 -16.38 -3.64 6.56
CA SER A 205 -16.64 -2.21 6.42
C SER A 205 -16.41 -1.81 4.96
N VAL A 206 -17.41 -1.16 4.36
CA VAL A 206 -17.23 -0.44 3.09
C VAL A 206 -16.84 0.99 3.46
N ILE A 207 -15.63 1.38 3.09
CA ILE A 207 -15.14 2.74 3.30
C ILE A 207 -15.56 3.56 2.09
N VAL A 208 -16.58 4.40 2.25
CA VAL A 208 -16.91 5.42 1.25
C VAL A 208 -15.95 6.57 1.48
N ALA A 209 -15.05 6.80 0.53
CA ALA A 209 -14.29 8.04 0.51
C ALA A 209 -15.28 9.15 0.18
N GLU A 210 -15.55 10.05 1.13
CA GLU A 210 -16.13 11.34 0.81
C GLU A 210 -15.07 12.08 -0.02
N GLU A 211 -15.27 12.09 -1.34
CA GLU A 211 -14.54 13.01 -2.21
C GLU A 211 -14.97 14.41 -1.79
N ASP A 212 -14.06 15.12 -1.13
CA ASP A 212 -14.23 16.53 -0.80
C ASP A 212 -14.58 17.30 -2.08
N GLU A 213 -15.86 17.66 -2.23
CA GLU A 213 -16.32 18.75 -3.10
C GLU A 213 -15.70 20.06 -2.59
N LEU A 214 -14.46 20.32 -2.99
CA LEU A 214 -13.87 21.66 -2.89
C LEU A 214 -14.37 22.48 -4.09
N ALA A 215 -15.44 23.22 -3.81
CA ALA A 215 -15.93 24.36 -4.58
C ALA A 215 -14.93 25.53 -4.60
#